data_AF-A0A8H9L3K5-F1
#
_entry.id   AF-A0A8H9L3K5-F1
#
_cell.length_a   1.000
_cell.length_b   1.000
_cell.length_c   1.000
_cell.angle_alpha   90.00
_cell.angle_beta   90.00
_cell.angle_gamma   90.00
#
_symmetry.space_group_name_H-M   'P 1'
#
loop_
_entity.id
_entity.type
_entity.pdbx_description
1 polymer ?
#
loop_
_entity_poly.entity_id
_entity_poly.type
_entity_poly.pdbx_seq_one_letter_code
_entity_poly.pdbx_strand_id
1 'polypeptide(L)'
;MGNGDRQRASVRTSQERQAQARPRPDVACRACASANVTVQFGKYGYYLKCGDCGGNTPAKPVCAACGQPGKVSKRGLEFTATCAGGHTWAYWTNPA
;
A
#
# COMPACT_ATOMS: atom_id res chain seq x y z
N MET A 1 7.85 48.02 -38.24
CA MET A 1 7.49 46.77 -38.95
C MET A 1 8.59 45.77 -38.59
N GLY A 2 8.45 44.67 -37.86
CA GLY A 2 7.38 43.92 -37.21
C GLY A 2 8.00 42.57 -36.77
N ASN A 3 7.31 41.85 -35.87
CA ASN A 3 7.59 40.49 -35.35
C ASN A 3 8.53 40.41 -34.14
N GLY A 4 8.21 39.71 -33.06
CA GLY A 4 7.09 38.82 -32.79
C GLY A 4 7.42 38.02 -31.53
N ASP A 5 6.51 38.11 -30.56
CA ASP A 5 6.52 37.47 -29.25
C ASP A 5 6.60 35.94 -29.31
N ARG A 6 6.80 35.34 -28.12
CA ARG A 6 6.25 34.04 -27.67
C ARG A 6 7.05 32.75 -27.97
N GLN A 7 7.64 32.19 -26.92
CA GLN A 7 7.25 30.91 -26.27
C GLN A 7 8.44 30.17 -25.65
N ARG A 8 8.39 29.92 -24.32
CA ARG A 8 8.92 28.69 -23.72
C ARG A 8 8.20 28.39 -22.40
N ALA A 9 6.98 27.90 -22.54
CA ALA A 9 6.29 27.17 -21.49
C ALA A 9 6.45 25.67 -21.74
N SER A 10 6.40 24.89 -20.66
CA SER A 10 6.29 23.42 -20.63
C SER A 10 7.59 22.64 -20.81
N VAL A 11 8.13 22.11 -19.71
CA VAL A 11 8.51 20.67 -19.51
C VAL A 11 9.30 20.51 -18.20
N ARG A 12 8.63 20.53 -17.04
CA ARG A 12 9.26 20.09 -15.76
C ARG A 12 8.36 19.27 -14.84
N THR A 13 7.17 18.84 -15.25
CA THR A 13 6.22 18.17 -14.33
C THR A 13 5.76 16.81 -14.85
N SER A 14 6.70 15.91 -15.15
CA SER A 14 6.36 14.52 -15.51
C SER A 14 7.27 13.47 -14.88
N GLN A 15 8.37 13.86 -14.23
CA GLN A 15 9.35 12.91 -13.71
C GLN A 15 9.12 12.53 -12.23
N GLU A 16 8.26 13.25 -11.49
CA GLU A 16 7.99 12.96 -10.06
C GLU A 16 6.89 11.90 -9.84
N ARG A 17 6.22 11.43 -10.90
CA ARG A 17 5.16 10.39 -10.82
C ARG A 17 5.70 8.96 -10.90
N GLN A 18 6.92 8.72 -10.45
CA GLN A 18 7.46 7.38 -10.25
C GLN A 18 7.81 7.15 -8.79
N ALA A 19 6.90 7.53 -7.89
CA ALA A 19 6.92 7.06 -6.51
C ALA A 19 6.54 5.57 -6.50
N GLN A 20 7.54 4.73 -6.75
CA GLN A 20 7.68 3.44 -6.12
C GLN A 20 6.42 2.55 -6.19
N ALA A 21 6.08 2.12 -7.40
CA ALA A 21 5.24 0.94 -7.62
C ALA A 21 6.04 -0.32 -7.22
N ARG A 22 6.40 -0.41 -5.93
CA ARG A 22 6.75 -1.70 -5.36
C ARG A 22 5.49 -2.55 -5.53
N PRO A 23 5.56 -3.77 -6.08
CA PRO A 23 4.39 -4.61 -6.28
C PRO A 23 3.73 -4.77 -4.92
N ARG A 24 2.69 -3.97 -4.70
CA ARG A 24 1.88 -4.08 -3.51
C ARG A 24 1.15 -5.41 -3.71
N PRO A 25 1.21 -6.34 -2.75
CA PRO A 25 0.25 -7.43 -2.78
C PRO A 25 -1.12 -6.78 -2.95
N ASP A 26 -1.96 -7.36 -3.80
CA ASP A 26 -3.23 -6.85 -4.34
C ASP A 26 -4.28 -6.61 -3.22
N VAL A 27 -3.93 -5.75 -2.27
CA VAL A 27 -4.64 -5.45 -1.05
C VAL A 27 -5.32 -4.12 -1.29
N ALA A 28 -6.49 -4.21 -1.89
CA ALA A 28 -7.39 -3.10 -2.09
C ALA A 28 -8.42 -3.01 -0.96
N CYS A 29 -9.01 -1.83 -0.79
CA CYS A 29 -10.12 -1.66 0.13
C CYS A 29 -11.31 -2.50 -0.34
N ARG A 30 -11.86 -3.35 0.53
CA ARG A 30 -13.04 -4.17 0.20
C ARG A 30 -14.31 -3.35 -0.08
N ALA A 31 -14.36 -2.10 0.36
CA ALA A 31 -15.56 -1.26 0.25
C ALA A 31 -15.59 -0.43 -1.04
N CYS A 32 -14.43 0.05 -1.50
CA CYS A 32 -14.34 0.94 -2.67
C CYS A 32 -13.27 0.53 -3.69
N ALA A 33 -12.62 -0.61 -3.51
CA ALA A 33 -11.51 -1.12 -4.33
C ALA A 33 -10.29 -0.18 -4.43
N SER A 34 -10.19 0.84 -3.58
CA SER A 34 -9.02 1.74 -3.59
C SER A 34 -7.75 1.05 -3.09
N ALA A 35 -6.62 1.36 -3.74
CA ALA A 35 -5.28 0.96 -3.33
C ALA A 35 -4.65 1.88 -2.27
N ASN A 36 -5.29 3.01 -1.91
CA ASN A 36 -4.83 3.85 -0.80
C ASN A 36 -5.28 3.24 0.53
N VAL A 37 -4.62 2.15 0.91
CA VAL A 37 -4.80 1.53 2.21
C VAL A 37 -3.51 1.62 3.01
N THR A 38 -3.63 1.72 4.33
CA THR A 38 -2.49 1.67 5.26
C THR A 38 -2.77 0.68 6.37
N VAL A 39 -1.77 -0.10 6.75
CA VAL A 39 -1.90 -1.00 7.90
C VAL A 39 -1.72 -0.18 9.18
N GLN A 40 -2.75 -0.20 10.02
CA GLN A 40 -2.78 0.43 11.34
C GLN A 40 -2.99 -0.62 12.42
N PHE A 41 -2.61 -0.29 13.65
CA PHE A 41 -2.82 -1.15 14.82
C PHE A 41 -3.99 -0.64 15.65
N GLY A 42 -4.87 -1.54 16.11
CA GLY A 42 -5.98 -1.22 17.00
C GLY A 42 -6.21 -2.31 18.04
N LYS A 43 -7.30 -2.22 18.79
CA LYS A 43 -7.65 -3.11 19.91
C LYS A 43 -7.62 -4.61 19.55
N TYR A 44 -7.93 -4.97 18.30
CA TYR A 44 -8.04 -6.35 17.83
C TYR A 44 -6.85 -6.80 16.95
N GLY A 45 -5.78 -6.01 16.91
CA GLY A 45 -4.62 -6.26 16.06
C GLY A 45 -4.54 -5.31 14.86
N TYR A 46 -3.83 -5.74 13.83
CA TYR A 46 -3.61 -4.94 12.63
C TYR A 46 -4.84 -4.93 11.72
N TYR A 47 -5.09 -3.78 11.09
CA TYR A 47 -6.16 -3.59 10.12
C TYR A 47 -5.73 -2.62 9.01
N LEU A 48 -6.30 -2.77 7.84
CA LEU A 48 -6.12 -1.88 6.70
C LEU A 48 -7.15 -0.75 6.81
N LYS A 49 -6.67 0.49 6.92
CA LYS A 49 -7.47 1.71 6.84
C LYS A 49 -7.43 2.23 5.41
N CYS A 50 -8.58 2.42 4.78
CA CYS A 50 -8.65 3.10 3.50
C CYS A 50 -8.61 4.62 3.68
N GLY A 51 -7.74 5.27 2.91
CA GLY A 51 -7.61 6.74 2.86
C GLY A 51 -8.74 7.42 2.10
N ASP A 52 -9.36 6.77 1.10
CA ASP A 52 -10.41 7.39 0.28
C ASP A 52 -11.79 7.32 0.93
N CYS A 53 -12.22 6.15 1.40
CA CYS A 53 -13.56 5.97 1.96
C CYS A 53 -13.59 5.89 3.49
N GLY A 54 -12.42 5.87 4.15
CA GLY A 54 -12.33 5.68 5.60
C GLY A 54 -12.70 4.26 6.06
N GLY A 55 -12.93 3.31 5.16
CA GLY A 55 -13.27 1.93 5.50
C GLY A 55 -12.14 1.19 6.22
N ASN A 56 -12.50 0.24 7.10
CA ASN A 56 -11.55 -0.61 7.80
C ASN A 56 -11.70 -2.06 7.31
N THR A 57 -10.59 -2.71 6.97
CA THR A 57 -10.54 -4.14 6.60
C THR A 57 -9.60 -4.88 7.54
N PRO A 58 -10.00 -6.02 8.12
CA PRO A 58 -9.11 -6.79 9.00
C PRO A 58 -7.83 -7.23 8.25
N ALA A 59 -6.65 -7.02 8.83
CA ALA A 59 -5.40 -7.50 8.24
C ALA A 59 -5.17 -8.95 8.66
N LYS A 60 -5.89 -9.87 8.01
CA LYS A 60 -5.82 -11.32 8.25
C LYS A 60 -5.16 -12.00 7.04
N PRO A 61 -3.82 -11.95 6.91
CA PRO A 61 -3.13 -12.65 5.84
C PRO A 61 -3.33 -14.16 5.98
N VAL A 62 -3.47 -14.84 4.86
CA VAL A 62 -3.53 -16.31 4.80
C VAL A 62 -2.30 -16.80 4.06
N CYS A 63 -1.65 -17.83 4.59
CA CYS A 63 -0.47 -18.40 3.95
C CYS A 63 -0.87 -19.13 2.67
N ALA A 64 -0.27 -18.77 1.54
CA ALA A 64 -0.53 -19.45 0.28
C ALA A 64 -0.05 -20.92 0.26
N ALA A 65 0.94 -21.26 1.09
CA ALA A 65 1.53 -22.61 1.13
C ALA A 65 0.73 -23.60 1.99
N CYS A 66 0.14 -23.15 3.10
CA CYS A 66 -0.54 -24.05 4.05
C CYS A 66 -1.99 -23.64 4.39
N GLY A 67 -2.49 -22.55 3.83
CA GLY A 67 -3.86 -22.05 4.08
C GLY A 67 -4.11 -21.55 5.51
N GLN A 68 -3.09 -21.54 6.38
CA GLN A 68 -3.24 -21.11 7.77
C GLN A 68 -3.20 -19.58 7.89
N PRO A 69 -3.90 -19.00 8.89
CA PRO A 69 -3.82 -17.58 9.17
C PRO A 69 -2.39 -17.20 9.58
N GLY A 70 -1.90 -16.11 9.00
CA GLY A 70 -0.63 -15.48 9.33
C GLY A 70 -0.77 -14.48 10.47
N LYS A 71 0.18 -14.52 11.41
CA LYS A 71 0.37 -13.48 12.42
C LYS A 71 1.18 -12.34 11.81
N VAL A 72 0.61 -11.15 11.80
CA VAL A 72 1.27 -9.93 11.29
C VAL A 72 2.24 -9.38 12.34
N SER A 73 3.46 -9.10 11.92
CA SER A 73 4.51 -8.46 12.69
C SER A 73 4.93 -7.16 11.98
N LYS A 74 5.17 -6.10 12.74
CA LYS A 74 5.59 -4.78 12.23
C LYS A 74 7.08 -4.58 12.47
N ARG A 75 7.79 -4.11 11.45
CA ARG A 75 9.19 -3.65 11.51
C ARG A 75 9.29 -2.30 10.79
N GLY A 76 9.20 -1.21 11.55
CA GLY A 76 9.15 0.13 10.97
C GLY A 76 7.91 0.33 10.10
N LEU A 77 8.09 0.57 8.82
CA LEU A 77 7.00 0.66 7.83
C LEU A 77 6.61 -0.69 7.23
N GLU A 78 7.47 -1.71 7.36
CA GLU A 78 7.29 -3.02 6.77
C GLU A 78 6.48 -3.93 7.70
N PHE A 79 5.61 -4.73 7.10
CA PHE A 79 4.79 -5.71 7.79
C PHE A 79 5.02 -7.08 7.17
N THR A 80 5.40 -8.03 8.00
CA THR A 80 5.57 -9.44 7.61
C THR A 80 4.46 -10.27 8.24
N ALA A 81 4.12 -11.38 7.60
CA ALA A 81 3.18 -12.35 8.15
C ALA A 81 3.89 -13.68 8.32
N THR A 82 3.66 -14.33 9.46
CA THR A 82 4.20 -15.66 9.77
C THR A 82 3.06 -16.59 10.14
N CYS A 83 2.90 -17.71 9.46
CA CYS A 83 1.89 -18.72 9.79
C CYS A 83 2.38 -19.68 10.88
N ALA A 84 1.46 -20.42 11.49
CA ALA A 84 1.77 -21.46 12.47
C ALA A 84 2.69 -22.57 11.92
N GLY A 85 2.67 -22.81 10.60
CA GLY A 85 3.58 -23.76 9.93
C GLY A 85 5.01 -23.25 9.72
N GLY A 86 5.36 -22.06 10.20
CA GLY A 86 6.72 -21.50 10.12
C GLY A 86 7.04 -20.69 8.87
N HIS A 87 6.17 -20.67 7.85
CA HIS A 87 6.37 -19.82 6.67
C HIS A 87 6.23 -18.34 7.03
N THR A 88 7.16 -17.52 6.54
CA THR A 88 7.15 -16.07 6.69
C THR A 88 7.19 -15.39 5.33
N TRP A 89 6.35 -14.38 5.12
CA TRP A 89 6.29 -13.62 3.87
C TRP A 89 6.06 -12.13 4.12
N ALA A 90 6.45 -11.31 3.15
CA ALA A 90 6.14 -9.88 3.16
C ALA A 90 4.62 -9.69 2.95
N TYR A 91 3.98 -8.98 3.87
CA TYR A 91 2.54 -8.76 3.83
C TYR A 91 2.17 -7.36 3.35
N TRP A 92 2.81 -6.32 3.87
CA TRP A 92 2.51 -4.94 3.47
C TRP A 92 3.68 -4.02 3.77
N THR A 93 3.70 -2.84 3.18
CA THR A 93 4.54 -1.74 3.67
C THR A 93 3.78 -0.44 3.56
N ASN A 94 3.68 0.27 4.68
CA ASN A 94 3.08 1.58 4.68
C ASN A 94 3.95 2.56 3.88
N PRO A 95 3.31 3.53 3.19
CA PRO A 95 4.04 4.66 2.65
C PRO A 95 4.73 5.41 3.80
N ALA A 96 5.91 5.97 3.52
CA ALA A 96 6.65 6.83 4.44
C ALA A 96 5.98 8.19 4.60
#